data_AF-A0A518AS23-F1
#
_entry.id   AF-A0A518AS23-F1
#
_cell.length_a   1.000
_cell.length_b   1.000
_cell.length_c   1.000
_cell.angle_alpha   90.00
_cell.angle_beta   90.00
_cell.angle_gamma   90.00
#
_symmetry.space_group_name_H-M   'P 1'
#
loop_
_entity.id
_entity.type
_entity.pdbx_description
1 polymer ?
#
loop_
_entity_poly.entity_id
_entity_poly.type
_entity_poly.pdbx_seq_one_letter_code
_entity_poly.pdbx_strand_id
1 'polypeptide(L)' 'MVLKEYKCTRCGCRFEKEVFEEGEAERLVLPTAPVRCPECHSEYIEPGRILRHVARRM' A
#
# COMPACT_ATOMS: atom_id res chain seq x y z
N MET A 1 0.82 -8.96 6.72
CA MET A 1 0.21 -8.16 5.62
C MET A 1 -0.94 -7.33 6.19
N VAL A 2 -1.05 -6.08 5.76
CA VAL A 2 -2.01 -5.09 6.24
C VAL A 2 -2.69 -4.38 5.08
N LEU A 3 -3.97 -4.06 5.25
CA LEU A 3 -4.68 -3.14 4.37
C LEU A 3 -4.38 -1.72 4.82
N LYS A 4 -3.70 -0.94 3.99
CA LYS A 4 -3.34 0.46 4.26
C LYS A 4 -4.07 1.37 3.28
N GLU A 5 -4.58 2.50 3.77
CA GLU A 5 -5.13 3.53 2.88
C GLU A 5 -4.01 4.35 2.24
N TYR A 6 -4.21 4.78 1.01
CA TYR A 6 -3.32 5.62 0.24
C TYR A 6 -4.12 6.76 -0.38
N LYS A 7 -3.51 7.94 -0.41
CA LYS A 7 -4.09 9.10 -1.06
C LYS A 7 -3.19 9.53 -2.20
N CYS A 8 -3.71 9.60 -3.41
CA CYS A 8 -2.97 10.18 -4.52
C CYS A 8 -2.93 11.70 -4.39
N THR A 9 -1.74 12.28 -4.45
CA THR A 9 -1.56 13.74 -4.39
C THR A 9 -1.81 14.42 -5.73
N ARG A 10 -1.85 13.66 -6.83
CA ARG A 10 -2.11 14.18 -8.18
C ARG A 10 -3.60 14.34 -8.48
N CYS A 11 -4.40 13.31 -8.23
CA CYS A 11 -5.85 13.35 -8.47
C CYS A 11 -6.69 13.52 -7.20
N GLY A 12 -6.10 13.41 -6.01
CA GLY A 12 -6.83 13.50 -4.74
C GLY A 12 -7.59 12.22 -4.35
N CYS A 13 -7.60 11.20 -5.21
CA CYS A 13 -8.31 9.94 -4.95
C CYS A 13 -7.70 9.18 -3.77
N ARG A 14 -8.56 8.63 -2.92
CA ARG A 14 -8.19 7.72 -1.84
C ARG A 14 -8.48 6.29 -2.27
N PHE A 15 -7.55 5.39 -2.03
CA PHE A 15 -7.69 3.98 -2.35
C PHE A 15 -7.00 3.12 -1.30
N GLU A 16 -7.35 1.86 -1.24
CA GLU A 16 -6.83 0.91 -0.24
C GLU A 16 -5.95 -0.10 -0.95
N LYS A 17 -4.82 -0.47 -0.33
CA LYS A 17 -3.95 -1.51 -0.88
C LYS A 17 -3.40 -2.40 0.23
N GLU A 18 -3.37 -3.70 -0.05
CA GLU A 18 -2.71 -4.68 0.80
C GLU A 18 -1.20 -4.57 0.62
N VAL A 19 -0.49 -4.36 1.71
CA VAL A 19 0.96 -4.25 1.76
C VAL A 19 1.52 -5.11 2.89
N PHE A 20 2.82 -5.41 2.84
CA PHE A 20 3.49 -6.04 3.96
C PHE A 20 3.53 -5.09 5.15
N GLU A 21 3.62 -5.66 6.36
CA GLU A 21 3.84 -4.84 7.55
C GLU A 21 5.22 -4.16 7.46
N GLU A 22 5.38 -3.04 8.15
CA GLU A 22 6.63 -2.28 8.13
C GLU A 22 7.78 -3.20 8.59
N GLY A 23 8.83 -3.30 7.77
CA GLY A 23 9.97 -4.20 7.98
C GLY A 23 9.75 -5.67 7.60
N GLU A 24 8.52 -6.16 7.39
CA GLU A 24 8.31 -7.56 6.93
C GLU A 24 8.90 -7.79 5.54
N ALA A 25 8.68 -6.86 4.61
CA ALA A 25 9.17 -7.00 3.25
C ALA A 25 10.71 -6.97 3.20
N GLU A 26 11.34 -6.12 4.01
CA GLU A 26 12.79 -6.05 4.14
C GLU A 26 13.36 -7.32 4.77
N ARG A 27 12.72 -7.81 5.84
CA ARG A 27 13.11 -9.06 6.53
C ARG A 27 13.01 -10.28 5.63
N LEU A 28 12.02 -10.31 4.72
CA LEU A 28 11.81 -11.41 3.77
C LEU A 28 12.50 -11.17 2.41
N VAL A 29 13.19 -10.04 2.23
CA VAL A 29 13.78 -9.59 0.95
C VAL A 29 12.78 -9.72 -0.21
N LEU A 30 11.52 -9.38 0.06
CA LEU A 30 10.46 -9.44 -0.93
C LEU A 30 10.45 -8.13 -1.73
N PRO A 31 10.32 -8.20 -3.07
CA PRO A 31 10.19 -7.00 -3.89
C PRO A 31 8.87 -6.30 -3.55
N THR A 32 8.94 -5.15 -2.89
CA THR A 32 7.79 -4.27 -2.72
C THR A 32 7.58 -3.50 -4.01
N ALA A 33 6.58 -3.88 -4.80
CA ALA A 33 6.23 -3.10 -5.98
C ALA A 33 5.81 -1.68 -5.56
N PRO A 34 6.22 -0.63 -6.30
CA PRO A 34 5.80 0.73 -6.02
C PRO A 34 4.28 0.81 -6.08
N VAL A 35 3.68 1.42 -5.05
CA VAL A 35 2.23 1.63 -5.03
C VAL A 35 1.91 2.72 -6.03
N ARG A 36 0.90 2.49 -6.88
CA ARG A 36 0.46 3.45 -7.91
C ARG A 36 -1.02 3.68 -7.77
N CYS A 37 -1.46 4.89 -8.09
CA CYS A 37 -2.88 5.22 -8.11
C CYS A 37 -3.60 4.43 -9.20
N PRO A 38 -4.73 3.77 -8.92
CA PRO A 38 -5.49 3.01 -9.92
C PRO A 38 -6.12 3.92 -11.01
N GLU A 39 -6.42 5.17 -10.66
CA GLU A 39 -7.08 6.11 -11.57
C GLU A 39 -6.06 6.78 -12.52
N CYS A 40 -5.06 7.44 -11.96
CA CYS A 40 -4.11 8.25 -12.74
C CYS A 40 -2.76 7.57 -12.97
N HIS A 41 -2.57 6.34 -12.47
CA HIS A 41 -1.33 5.56 -12.58
C HIS A 41 -0.09 6.26 -11.99
N SER A 42 -0.31 7.31 -11.19
CA SER A 42 0.76 8.10 -10.61
C SER A 42 1.40 7.40 -9.43
N GLU A 43 2.71 7.58 -9.33
CA GLU A 43 3.57 7.11 -8.23
C GLU A 43 3.58 8.10 -7.05
N TYR A 44 2.98 9.28 -7.23
CA TYR A 44 2.85 10.30 -6.19
C TYR A 44 1.63 10.01 -5.31
N ILE A 45 1.90 9.33 -4.20
CA ILE A 45 0.92 8.85 -3.24
C ILE A 45 1.43 9.04 -1.83
N GLU A 46 0.54 9.50 -0.96
CA GLU A 46 0.76 9.61 0.47
C GLU A 46 0.22 8.37 1.16
N PRO A 47 1.05 7.64 1.93
CA PRO A 47 0.57 6.56 2.78
C PRO A 47 -0.26 7.12 3.92
N GLY A 48 -1.44 6.54 4.15
CA GLY A 48 -2.32 6.87 5.26
C GLY A 48 -2.22 5.86 6.40
N ARG A 49 -3.31 5.74 7.16
CA ARG A 49 -3.42 4.79 8.28
C ARG A 49 -3.63 3.35 7.80
N ILE A 50 -3.23 2.42 8.66
CA ILE A 50 -3.56 1.00 8.51
C ILE A 50 -5.03 0.82 8.92
N LEU A 51 -5.80 0.15 8.06
CA LEU A 51 -7.22 -0.10 8.28
C LEU A 51 -7.44 -1.42 9.02
N ARG A 52 -6.71 -2.47 8.62
CA ARG A 52 -6.80 -3.81 9.23
C ARG A 52 -5.61 -4.68 8.84
N HIS A 53 -5.33 -5.72 9.65
CA HIS A 53 -4.48 -6.81 9.21
C HIS A 53 -5.26 -7.72 8.27
N VAL A 54 -4.62 -8.14 7.18
CA VAL A 54 -5.16 -9.14 6.27
C VAL A 54 -4.47 -10.46 6.59
N ALA A 55 -5.27 -11.47 6.91
CA ALA A 55 -4.75 -12.80 7.17
C ALA A 55 -4.10 -13.32 5.89
N ARG A 56 -2.83 -13.72 5.97
CA ARG A 56 -2.22 -14.56 4.94
C ARG A 56 -3.02 -15.85 4.92
N ARG A 57 -3.90 -16.03 3.93
CA ARG A 57 -4.47 -17.35 3.65
C ARG A 57 -3.30 -18.21 3.18
N MET A 58 -2.97 -19.18 4.03
CA MET A 58 -1.85 -20.12 3.89
C MET A 58 -2.14 -21.14 2.79
#